data_AF-A0A6J4R4J2-F1
#
_entry.id   AF-A0A6J4R4J2-F1
#
_cell.length_a   1.000
_cell.length_b   1.000
_cell.length_c   1.000
_cell.angle_alpha   90.00
_cell.angle_beta   90.00
_cell.angle_gamma   90.00
#
_symmetry.space_group_name_H-M   'P 1'
#
loop_
_entity.id
_entity.type
_entity.pdbx_description
1 polymer ?
#
loop_
_entity_poly.entity_id
_entity_poly.type
_entity_poly.pdbx_seq_one_letter_code
_entity_poly.pdbx_strand_id
1 'polypeptide(L)'
;MWRSAAPLGRRRGETTAAPQAEGSPELETASQTYEEYVVAESDKLLEGTERFADAVVSGDVEGAKELYAPTRIHWERIEPIAASVGDLDPDIDAREGDVPEEEWGGFHRIEQALWEENTTEGQEEYPCKLVTDVEALRGAREGGYVGEGLFDEA
;
A
#
# COMPACT_ATOMS: atom_id res chain seq x y z
N MET A 1 23.65 8.23 -53.36
CA MET A 1 24.70 9.25 -53.18
C MET A 1 24.01 10.57 -52.86
N TRP A 2 24.46 11.26 -51.79
CA TRP A 2 24.17 12.66 -51.40
C TRP A 2 22.82 12.87 -50.67
N ARG A 3 22.72 13.50 -49.49
CA ARG A 3 23.66 14.17 -48.54
C ARG A 3 23.02 14.16 -47.14
N SER A 4 23.84 14.12 -46.09
CA SER A 4 23.45 14.28 -44.67
C SER A 4 22.70 15.59 -44.42
N ALA A 5 21.58 15.50 -43.69
CA ALA A 5 20.99 16.63 -42.98
C ALA A 5 21.67 16.76 -41.60
N ALA A 6 21.96 18.00 -41.20
CA ALA A 6 22.54 18.35 -39.91
C ALA A 6 21.61 17.96 -38.73
N PRO A 7 22.14 17.68 -37.53
CA PRO A 7 21.31 17.36 -36.38
C PRO A 7 20.53 18.62 -35.96
N LEU A 8 19.22 18.48 -35.78
CA LEU A 8 18.40 19.48 -35.12
C LEU A 8 18.90 19.65 -33.69
N GLY A 9 19.51 20.80 -33.40
CA GLY A 9 19.91 21.17 -32.06
C GLY A 9 18.70 21.15 -31.14
N ARG A 10 18.73 20.27 -30.12
CA ARG A 10 17.77 20.26 -29.01
C ARG A 10 17.83 21.65 -28.36
N ARG A 11 16.83 22.50 -28.59
CA ARG A 11 16.59 23.65 -27.72
C ARG A 11 16.27 23.08 -26.35
N ARG A 12 17.21 23.22 -25.42
CA ARG A 12 16.97 23.01 -23.99
C ARG A 12 15.97 24.12 -23.62
N GLY A 13 14.70 23.77 -23.52
CA GLY A 13 13.76 24.64 -22.81
C GLY A 13 14.29 24.79 -21.39
N GLU A 14 14.51 26.03 -20.96
CA GLU A 14 14.60 26.32 -19.54
C GLU A 14 13.27 25.91 -18.93
N THR A 15 13.25 24.75 -18.27
CA THR A 15 12.26 24.50 -17.22
C THR A 15 12.62 25.46 -16.11
N THR A 16 11.99 26.63 -16.07
CA THR A 16 11.84 27.37 -14.82
C THR A 16 11.17 26.41 -13.84
N ALA A 17 11.88 26.02 -12.78
CA ALA A 17 11.26 25.36 -11.64
C ALA A 17 10.04 26.20 -11.23
N ALA A 18 8.89 25.54 -11.05
CA ALA A 18 7.75 26.20 -10.43
C ALA A 18 8.22 26.77 -9.08
N PRO A 19 7.77 27.97 -8.68
CA PRO A 19 8.04 28.44 -7.33
C PRO A 19 7.57 27.36 -6.36
N GLN A 20 8.47 26.88 -5.51
CA GLN A 20 8.11 26.02 -4.39
C GLN A 20 7.16 26.84 -3.53
N ALA A 21 5.92 26.37 -3.42
CA ALA A 21 4.97 26.99 -2.54
C ALA A 21 5.40 26.66 -1.12
N GLU A 22 6.00 27.63 -0.42
CA GLU A 22 6.17 27.54 1.02
C GLU A 22 4.80 27.18 1.62
N GLY A 23 4.73 26.06 2.35
CA GLY A 23 3.49 25.56 2.93
C GLY A 23 2.81 26.65 3.74
N SER A 24 1.54 26.94 3.46
CA SER A 24 0.79 27.85 4.32
C SER A 24 0.48 27.15 5.65
N PRO A 25 0.26 27.88 6.76
CA PRO A 25 -0.13 27.27 8.03
C PRO A 25 -1.38 26.37 7.92
N GLU A 26 -2.27 26.69 6.97
CA GLU A 26 -3.44 25.86 6.65
C GLU A 26 -3.05 24.52 6.00
N LEU A 27 -2.04 24.51 5.11
CA LEU A 27 -1.51 23.28 4.52
C LEU A 27 -0.79 22.42 5.57
N GLU A 28 0.01 23.03 6.45
CA GLU A 28 0.66 22.30 7.56
C GLU A 28 -0.37 21.63 8.47
N THR A 29 -1.44 22.35 8.83
CA THR A 29 -2.54 21.82 9.66
C THR A 29 -3.27 20.69 8.93
N ALA A 30 -3.52 20.84 7.63
CA ALA A 30 -4.19 19.81 6.83
C ALA A 30 -3.35 18.54 6.72
N SER A 31 -2.03 18.66 6.49
CA SER A 31 -1.10 17.54 6.45
C SER A 31 -1.05 16.78 7.77
N GLN A 32 -0.93 17.49 8.91
CA GLN A 32 -0.95 16.87 10.24
C GLN A 32 -2.27 16.12 10.49
N THR A 33 -3.40 16.75 10.18
CA THR A 33 -4.73 16.11 10.35
C THR A 33 -4.87 14.86 9.48
N TYR A 34 -4.30 14.87 8.27
CA TYR A 34 -4.35 13.72 7.38
C TYR A 34 -3.40 12.61 7.81
N GLU A 35 -2.22 12.94 8.35
CA GLU A 35 -1.31 11.97 8.97
C GLU A 35 -1.98 11.23 10.13
N GLU A 36 -2.66 11.96 11.03
CA GLU A 36 -3.46 11.37 12.10
C GLU A 36 -4.56 10.43 11.58
N TYR A 37 -5.20 10.80 10.46
CA TYR A 37 -6.19 9.95 9.80
C TYR A 37 -5.56 8.66 9.25
N VAL A 38 -4.41 8.74 8.58
CA VAL A 38 -3.71 7.57 8.02
C VAL A 38 -3.27 6.62 9.13
N VAL A 39 -2.74 7.16 10.23
CA VAL A 39 -2.41 6.42 11.46
C VAL A 39 -3.63 5.67 11.98
N ALA A 40 -4.78 6.37 12.12
CA ALA A 40 -6.00 5.78 12.65
C ALA A 40 -6.63 4.72 11.73
N GLU A 41 -6.54 4.87 10.40
CA GLU A 41 -6.98 3.82 9.48
C GLU A 41 -6.00 2.63 9.47
N SER A 42 -4.70 2.87 9.63
CA SER A 42 -3.70 1.80 9.75
C SER A 42 -3.90 0.95 11.02
N ASP A 43 -4.28 1.57 12.16
CA ASP A 43 -4.66 0.86 13.39
C ASP A 43 -5.84 -0.09 13.15
N LYS A 44 -6.90 0.40 12.48
CA LYS A 44 -8.09 -0.40 12.17
C LYS A 44 -7.80 -1.50 11.15
N LEU A 45 -6.93 -1.22 10.19
CA LEU A 45 -6.46 -2.21 9.24
C LEU A 45 -5.74 -3.36 9.97
N LEU A 46 -4.83 -3.04 10.90
CA LEU A 46 -4.13 -4.03 11.70
C LEU A 46 -5.11 -4.90 12.52
N GLU A 47 -5.98 -4.28 13.31
CA GLU A 47 -6.97 -5.00 14.12
C GLU A 47 -7.89 -5.89 13.25
N GLY A 48 -8.33 -5.39 12.10
CA GLY A 48 -9.13 -6.16 11.15
C GLY A 48 -8.36 -7.34 10.56
N THR A 49 -7.09 -7.12 10.21
CA THR A 49 -6.21 -8.12 9.61
C THR A 49 -5.89 -9.25 10.58
N GLU A 50 -5.65 -8.94 11.86
CA GLU A 50 -5.46 -9.95 12.91
C GLU A 50 -6.70 -10.86 13.02
N ARG A 51 -7.90 -10.28 13.11
CA ARG A 51 -9.14 -11.07 13.17
C ARG A 51 -9.39 -11.88 11.91
N PHE A 52 -9.12 -11.31 10.74
CA PHE A 52 -9.23 -12.00 9.47
C PHE A 52 -8.24 -13.19 9.41
N ALA A 53 -7.00 -12.97 9.84
CA ALA A 53 -5.98 -14.00 9.88
C ALA A 53 -6.35 -15.15 10.83
N ASP A 54 -6.86 -14.84 12.03
CA ASP A 54 -7.36 -15.83 12.97
C ASP A 54 -8.49 -16.68 12.37
N ALA A 55 -9.42 -16.07 11.63
CA ALA A 55 -10.51 -16.79 10.95
C ALA A 55 -9.95 -17.75 9.88
N VAL A 56 -8.98 -17.31 9.08
CA VAL A 56 -8.35 -18.15 8.05
C VAL A 56 -7.60 -19.33 8.68
N VAL A 57 -6.76 -19.06 9.69
CA VAL A 57 -5.95 -20.07 10.38
C VAL A 57 -6.82 -21.09 11.14
N SER A 58 -7.96 -20.67 11.66
CA SER A 58 -8.90 -21.57 12.36
C SER A 58 -9.80 -22.40 11.44
N GLY A 59 -9.75 -22.17 10.12
CA GLY A 59 -10.60 -22.87 9.16
C GLY A 59 -12.00 -22.29 8.99
N ASP A 60 -12.28 -21.10 9.53
CA ASP A 60 -13.57 -20.44 9.44
C ASP A 60 -13.71 -19.67 8.11
N VAL A 61 -14.06 -20.40 7.05
CA VAL A 61 -14.24 -19.83 5.70
C VAL A 61 -15.33 -18.74 5.70
N GLU A 62 -16.47 -18.96 6.38
CA GLU A 62 -17.57 -17.99 6.37
C GLU A 62 -17.17 -16.73 7.14
N GLY A 63 -16.60 -16.88 8.34
CA GLY A 63 -16.11 -15.75 9.14
C GLY A 63 -15.01 -14.96 8.43
N ALA A 64 -14.07 -15.64 7.77
CA ALA A 64 -13.03 -14.98 6.98
C ALA A 64 -13.63 -14.15 5.82
N LYS A 65 -14.63 -14.69 5.11
CA LYS A 65 -15.31 -13.97 4.03
C LYS A 65 -16.08 -12.75 4.53
N GLU A 66 -16.72 -12.85 5.69
CA GLU A 66 -17.41 -11.72 6.33
C GLU A 66 -16.44 -10.61 6.73
N LEU A 67 -15.22 -10.95 7.16
CA LEU A 67 -14.20 -10.00 7.63
C LEU A 67 -13.39 -9.35 6.50
N TYR A 68 -13.29 -9.99 5.34
CA TYR A 68 -12.42 -9.56 4.23
C TYR A 68 -12.66 -8.10 3.79
N ALA A 69 -13.87 -7.79 3.31
CA ALA A 69 -14.17 -6.45 2.79
C ALA A 69 -14.19 -5.36 3.88
N PRO A 70 -14.77 -5.59 5.08
CA PRO A 70 -14.69 -4.63 6.18
C PRO A 70 -13.26 -4.35 6.66
N THR A 71 -12.34 -5.31 6.53
CA THR A 71 -10.92 -5.10 6.84
C THR A 71 -10.25 -4.28 5.75
N ARG A 72 -10.39 -4.71 4.50
CA ARG A 72 -9.74 -4.07 3.34
C ARG A 72 -10.11 -2.60 3.14
N ILE A 73 -11.33 -2.19 3.50
CA ILE A 73 -11.73 -0.79 3.32
C ILE A 73 -10.78 0.21 3.99
N HIS A 74 -10.07 -0.21 5.04
CA HIS A 74 -9.07 0.61 5.70
C HIS A 74 -7.80 0.76 4.87
N TRP A 75 -7.33 -0.31 4.23
CA TRP A 75 -6.23 -0.26 3.24
C TRP A 75 -6.59 0.67 2.07
N GLU A 76 -7.75 0.45 1.46
CA GLU A 76 -8.21 1.21 0.28
C GLU A 76 -8.33 2.72 0.54
N ARG A 77 -8.60 3.14 1.79
CA ARG A 77 -8.69 4.56 2.15
C ARG A 77 -7.33 5.25 2.24
N ILE A 78 -6.27 4.48 2.47
CA ILE A 78 -4.92 4.99 2.68
C ILE A 78 -3.94 4.57 1.58
N GLU A 79 -4.34 3.69 0.65
CA GLU A 79 -3.55 3.19 -0.49
C GLU A 79 -2.73 4.29 -1.18
N PRO A 80 -3.27 5.50 -1.50
CA PRO A 80 -2.49 6.52 -2.21
C PRO A 80 -1.19 6.95 -1.50
N ILE A 81 -1.11 6.74 -0.19
CA ILE A 81 0.07 7.04 0.63
C ILE A 81 0.71 5.76 1.16
N ALA A 82 -0.07 4.72 1.47
CA ALA A 82 0.42 3.43 1.94
C ALA A 82 1.29 2.73 0.89
N ALA A 83 0.89 2.79 -0.38
CA ALA A 83 1.64 2.18 -1.48
C ALA A 83 3.02 2.81 -1.71
N SER A 84 3.30 3.99 -1.15
CA SER A 84 4.61 4.62 -1.25
C SER A 84 5.62 4.16 -0.17
N VAL A 85 5.21 3.27 0.74
CA VAL A 85 6.08 2.81 1.84
C VAL A 85 6.80 1.54 1.45
N GLY A 86 8.02 1.71 0.93
CA GLY A 86 8.85 0.59 0.51
C GLY A 86 8.13 -0.32 -0.49
N ASP A 87 8.32 -1.63 -0.35
CA ASP A 87 7.74 -2.65 -1.22
C ASP A 87 6.50 -3.33 -0.59
N LEU A 88 5.80 -2.67 0.34
CA LEU A 88 4.67 -3.28 1.08
C LEU A 88 3.38 -3.42 0.25
N ASP A 89 3.20 -2.61 -0.79
CA ASP A 89 2.03 -2.67 -1.67
C ASP A 89 1.84 -4.05 -2.32
N PRO A 90 2.84 -4.62 -3.04
CA PRO A 90 2.71 -5.96 -3.60
C PRO A 90 2.59 -7.06 -2.53
N ASP A 91 3.23 -6.88 -1.37
CA ASP A 91 3.12 -7.84 -0.25
C ASP A 91 1.71 -7.94 0.34
N ILE A 92 0.98 -6.82 0.35
CA ILE A 92 -0.36 -6.71 0.95
C ILE A 92 -1.47 -6.93 -0.09
N ASP A 93 -1.33 -6.36 -1.28
CA ASP A 93 -2.45 -6.15 -2.22
C ASP A 93 -2.16 -6.48 -3.70
N ALA A 94 -1.09 -7.22 -3.99
CA ALA A 94 -0.86 -7.70 -5.37
C ALA A 94 -2.02 -8.59 -5.85
N ARG A 95 -2.49 -8.32 -7.07
CA ARG A 95 -3.48 -9.16 -7.76
C ARG A 95 -2.79 -10.30 -8.52
N GLU A 96 -3.58 -11.29 -8.94
CA GLU A 96 -3.06 -12.41 -9.73
C GLU A 96 -2.29 -11.89 -10.97
N GLY A 97 -1.00 -12.25 -11.05
CA GLY A 97 -0.12 -11.87 -12.15
C GLY A 97 0.57 -10.51 -12.02
N ASP A 98 0.33 -9.75 -10.94
CA ASP A 98 1.06 -8.50 -10.67
C ASP A 98 2.52 -8.78 -10.24
N VAL A 99 2.76 -9.92 -9.60
CA VAL A 99 4.07 -10.41 -9.15
C VAL A 99 4.32 -11.85 -9.63
N PRO A 100 5.56 -12.36 -9.62
CA PRO A 100 5.84 -13.78 -9.82
C PRO A 100 5.02 -14.65 -8.86
N GLU A 101 4.59 -15.82 -9.31
CA GLU A 101 3.74 -16.74 -8.52
C GLU A 101 4.37 -17.10 -7.17
N GLU A 102 5.69 -17.28 -7.13
CA GLU A 102 6.45 -17.56 -5.91
C GLU A 102 6.46 -16.42 -4.89
N GLU A 103 6.12 -15.21 -5.32
CA GLU A 103 6.04 -13.99 -4.49
C GLU A 103 4.58 -13.63 -4.18
N TRP A 104 3.58 -14.27 -4.81
CA TRP A 104 2.18 -13.88 -4.67
C TRP A 104 1.59 -14.29 -3.33
N GLY A 105 1.14 -13.30 -2.57
CA GLY A 105 0.59 -13.45 -1.23
C GLY A 105 -0.50 -12.41 -0.93
N GLY A 106 -0.54 -11.95 0.32
CA GLY A 106 -1.43 -10.87 0.74
C GLY A 106 -2.92 -11.21 0.69
N PHE A 107 -3.75 -10.16 0.65
CA PHE A 107 -5.21 -10.30 0.69
C PHE A 107 -5.77 -11.08 -0.49
N HIS A 108 -5.31 -10.81 -1.72
CA HIS A 108 -5.90 -11.42 -2.92
C HIS A 108 -5.53 -12.89 -3.10
N ARG A 109 -4.35 -13.32 -2.61
CA ARG A 109 -4.02 -14.76 -2.57
C ARG A 109 -5.00 -15.55 -1.70
N ILE A 110 -5.35 -15.00 -0.53
CA ILE A 110 -6.31 -15.60 0.40
C ILE A 110 -7.75 -15.48 -0.15
N GLU A 111 -8.08 -14.36 -0.81
CA GLU A 111 -9.38 -14.17 -1.48
C GLU A 111 -9.65 -15.29 -2.49
N GLN A 112 -8.67 -15.63 -3.33
CA GLN A 112 -8.82 -16.71 -4.30
C GLN A 112 -9.23 -18.02 -3.62
N ALA A 113 -8.53 -18.41 -2.54
CA ALA A 113 -8.86 -19.62 -1.78
C ALA A 113 -10.28 -19.57 -1.18
N LEU A 114 -10.70 -18.41 -0.64
CA LEU A 114 -12.00 -18.25 0.01
C LEU A 114 -13.19 -18.23 -0.96
N TRP A 115 -13.03 -17.66 -2.16
CA TRP A 115 -14.14 -17.48 -3.11
C TRP A 115 -14.15 -18.46 -4.27
N GLU A 116 -12.99 -18.88 -4.78
CA GLU A 116 -12.92 -19.83 -5.89
C GLU A 116 -12.89 -21.27 -5.39
N GLU A 117 -12.13 -21.52 -4.32
CA GLU A 117 -11.92 -22.87 -3.79
C GLU A 117 -12.78 -23.17 -2.56
N ASN A 118 -13.31 -22.13 -1.91
CA ASN A 118 -14.10 -22.20 -0.68
C ASN A 118 -13.40 -23.00 0.43
N THR A 119 -12.11 -22.70 0.64
CA THR A 119 -11.24 -23.36 1.61
C THR A 119 -10.27 -22.37 2.25
N THR A 120 -9.67 -22.78 3.37
CA THR A 120 -8.47 -22.16 3.94
C THR A 120 -7.27 -23.13 3.97
N GLU A 121 -7.45 -24.36 3.49
CA GLU A 121 -6.39 -25.36 3.44
C GLU A 121 -5.22 -24.85 2.58
N GLY A 122 -3.99 -24.95 3.10
CA GLY A 122 -2.79 -24.48 2.39
C GLY A 122 -2.61 -22.97 2.40
N GLN A 123 -3.40 -22.22 3.20
CA GLN A 123 -3.26 -20.78 3.35
C GLN A 123 -2.50 -20.37 4.62
N GLU A 124 -2.00 -21.30 5.44
CA GLU A 124 -1.59 -21.02 6.83
C GLU A 124 -0.46 -19.98 6.96
N GLU A 125 0.40 -19.84 5.94
CA GLU A 125 1.51 -18.88 5.95
C GLU A 125 1.11 -17.45 5.54
N TYR A 126 0.13 -17.30 4.64
CA TYR A 126 -0.20 -15.99 4.06
C TYR A 126 -0.83 -15.00 5.06
N PRO A 127 -1.78 -15.39 5.93
CA PRO A 127 -2.35 -14.48 6.91
C PRO A 127 -1.34 -14.02 7.96
N CYS A 128 -0.42 -14.91 8.36
CA CYS A 128 0.65 -14.55 9.30
C CYS A 128 1.59 -13.51 8.70
N LYS A 129 1.98 -13.71 7.42
CA LYS A 129 2.80 -12.73 6.68
C LYS A 129 2.04 -11.41 6.53
N LEU A 130 0.77 -11.47 6.11
CA LEU A 130 -0.07 -10.29 5.92
C LEU A 130 -0.20 -9.44 7.19
N VAL A 131 -0.37 -10.06 8.37
CA VAL A 131 -0.35 -9.33 9.66
C VAL A 131 1.00 -8.64 9.86
N THR A 132 2.11 -9.33 9.61
CA THR A 132 3.47 -8.75 9.75
C THR A 132 3.68 -7.57 8.80
N ASP A 133 3.20 -7.67 7.56
CA ASP A 133 3.33 -6.60 6.56
C ASP A 133 2.49 -5.37 6.95
N VAL A 134 1.28 -5.58 7.48
CA VAL A 134 0.40 -4.51 7.98
C VAL A 134 0.95 -3.89 9.27
N GLU A 135 1.58 -4.66 10.16
CA GLU A 135 2.32 -4.14 11.32
C GLU A 135 3.50 -3.27 10.87
N ALA A 136 4.24 -3.68 9.84
CA ALA A 136 5.35 -2.91 9.28
C ALA A 136 4.85 -1.58 8.67
N LEU A 137 3.74 -1.62 7.93
CA LEU A 137 3.05 -0.41 7.44
C LEU A 137 2.70 0.51 8.61
N ARG A 138 2.08 -0.02 9.67
CA ARG A 138 1.66 0.75 10.83
C ARG A 138 2.84 1.39 11.56
N GLY A 139 3.90 0.63 11.78
CA GLY A 139 5.13 1.08 12.44
C GLY A 139 5.88 2.15 11.65
N ALA A 140 5.90 2.06 10.32
CA ALA A 140 6.46 3.10 9.46
C ALA A 140 5.74 4.45 9.60
N ARG A 141 4.47 4.45 10.06
CA ARG A 141 3.69 5.67 10.34
C ARG A 141 3.86 6.25 11.73
N GLU A 142 4.17 5.43 12.76
CA GLU A 142 4.49 5.95 14.10
C GLU A 142 5.92 6.44 14.22
N GLY A 143 6.83 5.84 13.45
CA GLY A 143 8.26 6.08 13.52
C GLY A 143 8.73 7.37 12.85
N GLY A 144 7.83 8.13 12.21
CA GLY A 144 8.12 9.36 11.46
C GLY A 144 9.44 9.22 10.71
N TYR A 145 9.42 8.54 9.56
CA TYR A 145 10.60 8.20 8.76
C TYR A 145 11.70 9.25 8.97
N VAL A 146 12.74 8.85 9.70
CA VAL A 146 13.80 9.73 10.16
C VAL A 146 14.66 10.04 8.93
N GLY A 147 14.21 11.02 8.15
CA GLY A 147 14.80 11.45 6.89
C GLY A 147 13.78 11.44 5.76
N GLU A 148 13.17 12.60 5.52
CA GLU A 148 12.28 12.90 4.39
C GLU A 148 10.81 12.56 4.68
N GLY A 149 10.13 13.55 5.27
CA GLY A 149 8.68 13.53 5.36
C GLY A 149 8.09 13.39 3.96
N LEU A 150 7.03 12.60 3.85
CA LEU A 150 6.25 12.35 2.63
C LEU A 150 5.71 13.62 1.94
N PHE A 151 5.89 14.78 2.58
CA PHE A 151 5.46 16.10 2.13
C PHE A 151 6.60 17.14 2.04
N ASP A 152 7.86 16.75 2.27
CA ASP A 152 9.02 17.68 2.23
C ASP A 152 9.62 17.89 0.83
N GLU A 153 9.19 17.13 -0.19
CA GLU A 153 9.66 17.28 -1.59
C GLU A 153 8.54 17.53 -2.62
N ALA A 154 7.74 18.59 -2.43
CA ALA A 154 6.82 19.09 -3.45
C ALA A 154 7.07 20.57 -3.81
#